data_AF-A0A2T2VIW8-F1
#
_entry.id   AF-A0A2T2VIW8-F1
#
_cell.length_a   1.000
_cell.length_b   1.000
_cell.length_c   1.000
_cell.angle_alpha   90.00
_cell.angle_beta   90.00
_cell.angle_gamma   90.00
#
_symmetry.space_group_name_H-M   'P 1'
#
loop_
_entity.id
_entity.type
_entity.pdbx_description
1 polymer ?
#
loop_
_entity_poly.entity_id
_entity_poly.type
_entity_poly.pdbx_seq_one_letter_code
_entity_poly.pdbx_strand_id
1 'polypeptide(L)'
;MGWAPALGERCEKWVAHRDNPNVYTVFYEDLVQEFRNTVKGICAFLHIELSREILHWQQHATVTRNRAYFEGLQDLSSQSIGKWQEPQYQERVDQFLAYPGAKELLTELNYC
;
A
#
# COMPACT_ATOMS: atom_id res chain seq x y z
N MET A 1 -9.73 4.45 -22.18
CA MET A 1 -10.10 5.71 -21.50
C MET A 1 -10.08 5.42 -20.00
N GLY A 2 -9.15 5.83 -19.15
CA GLY A 2 -7.93 6.63 -19.25
C GLY A 2 -7.46 6.87 -17.80
N TRP A 3 -6.84 5.87 -17.17
CA TRP A 3 -6.39 5.93 -15.76
C TRP A 3 -5.03 6.63 -15.59
N ALA A 4 -4.30 6.82 -16.68
CA ALA A 4 -2.93 7.34 -16.69
C ALA A 4 -2.76 8.81 -16.21
N PRO A 5 -3.60 9.79 -16.61
CA PRO A 5 -3.40 11.18 -16.19
C PRO A 5 -3.55 11.39 -14.69
N ALA A 6 -4.45 10.61 -14.07
CA ALA A 6 -4.76 10.74 -12.66
C ALA A 6 -3.71 10.08 -11.75
N LEU A 7 -2.80 9.26 -12.27
CA LEU A 7 -1.77 8.60 -11.47
C LEU A 7 -0.58 9.55 -11.24
N GLY A 8 -0.11 10.23 -12.29
CA GLY A 8 0.96 11.23 -12.18
C GLY A 8 0.62 12.36 -11.20
N GLU A 9 -0.56 12.96 -11.35
CA GLU A 9 -0.98 14.08 -10.47
C GLU A 9 -1.18 13.65 -9.00
N ARG A 10 -1.60 12.39 -8.76
CA ARG A 10 -1.76 11.86 -7.38
C ARG A 10 -0.41 11.55 -6.74
N CYS A 11 0.55 11.05 -7.51
CA CYS A 11 1.88 10.72 -7.01
C CYS A 11 2.71 11.98 -6.73
N GLU A 12 2.68 12.99 -7.59
CA GLU A 12 3.36 14.28 -7.34
C GLU A 12 2.88 14.96 -6.06
N LYS A 13 1.56 14.95 -5.81
CA LYS A 13 0.98 15.47 -4.57
C LYS A 13 1.38 14.64 -3.35
N TRP A 14 1.45 13.32 -3.50
CA TRP A 14 1.89 12.45 -2.41
C TRP A 14 3.36 12.70 -2.05
N VAL A 15 4.26 12.75 -3.05
CA VAL A 15 5.68 13.07 -2.88
C VAL A 15 5.86 14.39 -2.13
N ALA A 16 5.14 15.42 -2.55
CA ALA A 16 5.21 16.76 -1.96
C ALA A 16 4.84 16.80 -0.45
N HIS A 17 4.11 15.81 0.06
CA HIS A 17 3.68 15.74 1.44
C HIS A 17 4.35 14.64 2.26
N ARG A 18 5.25 13.86 1.67
CA ARG A 18 5.91 12.72 2.33
C ARG A 18 6.66 13.10 3.61
N ASP A 19 7.31 14.27 3.60
CA ASP A 19 8.09 14.77 4.74
C ASP A 19 7.26 15.63 5.71
N ASN A 20 5.95 15.74 5.50
CA ASN A 20 5.08 16.47 6.40
C ASN A 20 4.97 15.71 7.74
N PRO A 21 5.19 16.35 8.91
CA PRO A 21 5.07 15.69 10.20
C PRO A 21 3.67 15.14 10.50
N ASN A 22 2.64 15.53 9.74
CA ASN A 22 1.27 15.03 9.84
C ASN A 22 0.94 13.98 8.76
N VAL A 23 1.93 13.45 8.05
CA VAL A 23 1.76 12.39 7.07
C VAL A 23 2.70 11.23 7.42
N TYR A 24 2.14 10.02 7.47
CA TYR A 24 2.90 8.79 7.65
C TYR A 24 2.69 7.89 6.44
N THR A 25 3.79 7.57 5.76
CA THR A 25 3.77 6.69 4.59
C THR A 25 3.82 5.24 5.01
N VAL A 26 2.97 4.42 4.40
CA VAL A 26 2.98 2.96 4.55
C VAL A 26 3.05 2.33 3.16
N PHE A 27 4.03 1.47 2.93
CA PHE A 27 4.06 0.59 1.77
C PHE A 27 3.21 -0.65 2.07
N TYR A 28 2.44 -1.07 1.08
CA TYR A 28 1.55 -2.22 1.22
C TYR A 28 2.35 -3.50 1.51
N GLU A 29 3.50 -3.66 0.87
CA GLU A 29 4.41 -4.78 1.05
C GLU A 29 4.91 -4.87 2.50
N ASP A 30 5.36 -3.75 3.07
CA ASP A 30 5.79 -3.67 4.48
C ASP A 30 4.63 -3.97 5.43
N LEU A 31 3.41 -3.51 5.12
CA LEU A 31 2.24 -3.78 5.96
C LEU A 31 1.90 -5.27 5.99
N VAL A 32 2.06 -5.98 4.88
CA VAL A 32 1.70 -7.40 4.80
C VAL A 32 2.84 -8.31 5.24
N GLN A 33 4.09 -8.00 4.87
CA GLN A 33 5.26 -8.83 5.18
C GLN A 33 5.78 -8.57 6.60
N GLU A 34 5.76 -7.31 7.04
CA GLU A 34 6.33 -6.85 8.32
C GLU A 34 5.25 -6.22 9.22
N PHE A 35 4.04 -6.79 9.21
CA PHE A 35 2.83 -6.23 9.83
C PHE A 35 3.06 -5.63 11.23
N ARG A 36 3.66 -6.39 12.14
CA ARG A 36 3.89 -5.94 13.52
C ARG A 36 4.77 -4.68 13.57
N ASN A 37 5.84 -4.65 12.78
CA ASN A 37 6.79 -3.54 12.75
C ASN A 37 6.14 -2.31 12.11
N THR A 38 5.43 -2.50 11.00
CA THR A 38 4.71 -1.45 10.29
C THR A 38 3.63 -0.81 11.15
N VAL A 39 2.80 -1.61 11.82
CA VAL A 39 1.75 -1.12 12.72
C VAL A 39 2.32 -0.44 13.96
N LYS A 40 3.44 -0.93 14.50
CA LYS A 40 4.14 -0.23 15.59
C LYS A 40 4.55 1.18 15.17
N GLY A 41 5.05 1.35 13.94
CA GLY A 41 5.40 2.66 13.39
C GLY A 41 4.18 3.59 13.27
N ILE A 42 3.06 3.07 12.78
CA ILE A 42 1.78 3.81 12.72
C ILE A 42 1.32 4.24 14.12
N CYS A 43 1.35 3.34 15.10
CA CYS A 43 0.97 3.66 16.48
C CYS A 43 1.87 4.76 17.08
N ALA A 44 3.19 4.67 16.86
CA ALA A 44 4.14 5.68 17.31
C ALA A 44 3.87 7.06 16.69
N PHE A 45 3.58 7.10 15.38
CA PHE A 45 3.22 8.31 14.67
C PHE A 45 1.92 8.94 15.19
N LEU A 46 0.92 8.13 15.53
CA LEU A 46 -0.35 8.60 16.09
C LEU A 46 -0.29 8.87 17.61
N HIS A 47 0.87 8.68 18.24
CA HIS A 47 1.05 8.77 19.69
C HIS A 47 0.09 7.88 20.50
N ILE A 48 -0.18 6.66 20.00
CA ILE A 48 -1.00 5.66 20.68
C ILE A 48 -0.17 4.45 21.08
N GLU A 49 -0.58 3.77 22.15
CA GLU A 49 0.06 2.54 22.58
C GLU A 49 -0.30 1.38 21.63
N LEU A 50 0.72 0.56 21.29
CA LEU A 50 0.50 -0.67 20.54
C LEU A 50 -0.09 -1.73 21.47
N SER A 51 -1.39 -1.99 21.33
CA SER A 51 -2.10 -2.97 22.13
C SER A 51 -2.14 -4.35 21.47
N ARG A 52 -2.53 -5.37 22.25
CA ARG A 52 -2.71 -6.73 21.75
C ARG A 52 -3.88 -6.81 20.76
N GLU A 53 -4.94 -6.04 21.01
CA GLU A 53 -6.13 -5.95 20.18
C GLU A 53 -5.81 -5.41 18.79
N ILE A 54 -4.89 -4.45 18.68
CA ILE A 54 -4.40 -3.92 17.40
C ILE A 54 -3.62 -5.01 16.63
N LEU A 55 -2.77 -5.78 17.32
CA LEU A 55 -1.99 -6.84 16.69
C LEU A 55 -2.84 -8.05 16.26
N HIS A 56 -3.97 -8.27 16.93
CA HIS A 56 -4.94 -9.30 16.62
C HIS A 56 -6.27 -8.69 16.16
N TRP A 57 -6.20 -7.60 15.38
CA TRP A 57 -7.37 -6.81 14.97
C TRP A 57 -8.48 -7.66 14.35
N GLN A 58 -8.13 -8.77 13.68
CA GLN A 58 -9.07 -9.70 13.09
C GLN A 58 -10.00 -10.37 14.13
N GLN A 59 -9.57 -10.48 15.38
CA GLN A 59 -10.37 -11.04 16.49
C GLN A 59 -11.24 -9.98 17.18
N HIS A 60 -10.96 -8.70 16.95
CA HIS A 60 -11.57 -7.57 17.67
C HIS A 60 -12.30 -6.59 16.76
N ALA A 61 -12.25 -6.77 15.43
CA ALA A 61 -12.91 -5.90 14.47
C ALA A 61 -14.44 -6.00 14.59
N THR A 62 -15.09 -4.88 14.88
CA THR A 62 -16.57 -4.77 14.95
C THR A 62 -17.23 -5.05 13.59
N VAL A 63 -16.54 -4.79 12.49
CA VAL A 63 -17.02 -5.05 11.12
C VAL A 63 -16.32 -6.29 10.58
N THR A 64 -16.96 -7.45 10.74
CA THR A 64 -16.45 -8.74 10.24
C THR A 64 -16.99 -9.11 8.86
N ARG A 65 -18.02 -8.40 8.38
CA ARG A 65 -18.59 -8.51 7.04
C ARG A 65 -18.85 -7.12 6.48
N ASN A 66 -18.12 -6.77 5.43
CA ASN A 66 -18.33 -5.57 4.63
C ASN A 66 -18.60 -6.02 3.20
N ARG A 67 -19.41 -5.30 2.44
CA ARG A 67 -19.62 -5.54 1.00
C ARG A 67 -18.30 -5.44 0.20
N ALA A 68 -17.30 -4.75 0.74
CA ALA A 68 -15.93 -4.69 0.22
C ALA A 68 -15.06 -5.91 0.58
N TYR A 69 -15.47 -6.75 1.53
CA TYR A 69 -14.81 -8.00 1.88
C TYR A 69 -15.53 -9.15 1.19
N PHE A 70 -15.00 -9.60 0.05
CA PHE A 70 -15.65 -10.61 -0.81
C PHE A 70 -15.96 -11.92 -0.05
N GLU A 71 -15.14 -12.28 0.95
CA GLU A 71 -15.27 -13.53 1.72
C GLU A 71 -15.15 -13.33 3.25
N GLY A 72 -15.38 -12.11 3.75
CA GLY A 72 -15.23 -11.77 5.17
C GLY A 72 -13.80 -11.40 5.57
N LEU A 73 -13.55 -11.37 6.88
CA LEU A 73 -12.25 -11.00 7.46
C LEU A 73 -11.24 -12.13 7.24
N GLN A 74 -10.20 -11.87 6.44
CA GLN A 74 -9.11 -12.82 6.18
C GLN A 74 -7.80 -12.29 6.74
N ASP A 75 -6.85 -13.20 7.00
CA ASP A 75 -5.48 -12.83 7.33
C ASP A 75 -4.82 -12.08 6.17
N LEU A 76 -3.80 -11.28 6.48
CA LEU A 76 -3.03 -10.58 5.47
C LEU A 76 -2.31 -11.58 4.57
N SER A 77 -2.58 -11.51 3.27
CA SER A 77 -1.99 -12.39 2.26
C SER A 77 -0.93 -11.66 1.45
N SER A 78 0.29 -12.18 1.43
CA SER A 78 1.39 -11.70 0.60
C SER A 78 1.33 -12.20 -0.85
N GLN A 79 0.35 -13.06 -1.19
CA GLN A 79 0.27 -13.72 -2.50
C GLN A 79 0.14 -12.74 -3.66
N SER A 80 -0.33 -11.52 -3.41
CA SER A 80 -0.48 -10.50 -4.46
C SER A 80 0.78 -9.67 -4.69
N ILE A 81 1.79 -9.77 -3.82
CA ILE A 81 3.05 -9.06 -3.95
C ILE A 81 3.84 -9.68 -5.10
N GLY A 82 4.33 -8.83 -6.02
CA GLY A 82 5.13 -9.27 -7.16
C GLY A 82 4.34 -9.94 -8.29
N LYS A 83 3.01 -10.09 -8.19
CA LYS A 83 2.19 -10.66 -9.28
C LYS A 83 2.45 -10.00 -10.63
N TRP A 84 2.69 -8.68 -10.63
CA TRP A 84 2.97 -7.91 -11.85
C TRP A 84 4.21 -8.38 -12.62
N GLN A 85 5.11 -9.14 -12.00
CA GLN A 85 6.30 -9.73 -12.64
C GLN A 85 5.98 -10.97 -13.47
N GLU A 86 4.80 -11.57 -13.31
CA GLU A 86 4.43 -12.74 -14.09
C GLU A 86 4.27 -12.38 -15.58
N PRO A 87 4.68 -13.26 -16.52
CA PRO A 87 4.70 -12.95 -17.95
C PRO A 87 3.37 -12.46 -18.52
N GLN A 88 2.26 -12.94 -17.94
CA GLN A 88 0.90 -12.59 -18.33
C GLN A 88 0.54 -11.11 -18.08
N TYR A 89 1.31 -10.37 -17.28
CA TYR A 89 1.09 -8.95 -17.02
C TYR A 89 2.10 -8.05 -17.73
N GLN A 90 3.09 -8.60 -18.44
CA GLN A 90 4.18 -7.83 -19.02
C GLN A 90 3.68 -6.74 -19.97
N GLU A 91 2.67 -7.02 -20.80
CA GLU A 91 2.08 -6.01 -21.70
C GLU A 91 1.56 -4.78 -20.94
N ARG A 92 0.94 -4.99 -19.77
CA ARG A 92 0.43 -3.89 -18.94
C ARG A 92 1.55 -3.13 -18.25
N VAL A 93 2.61 -3.83 -17.83
CA VAL A 93 3.81 -3.22 -17.25
C VAL A 93 4.48 -2.34 -18.30
N ASP A 94 4.64 -2.83 -19.53
CA ASP A 94 5.23 -2.06 -20.62
C ASP A 94 4.40 -0.82 -20.96
N GLN A 95 3.06 -0.95 -21.00
CA GLN A 95 2.16 0.19 -21.17
C GLN A 95 2.30 1.22 -20.05
N PHE A 96 2.47 0.79 -18.80
CA PHE A 96 2.69 1.68 -17.67
C PHE A 96 4.06 2.37 -17.74
N LEU A 97 5.14 1.64 -18.03
CA LEU A 97 6.50 2.16 -18.12
C LEU A 97 6.72 3.09 -19.33
N ALA A 98 5.85 3.01 -20.34
CA ALA A 98 5.83 3.95 -21.46
C ALA A 98 5.25 5.33 -21.09
N TYR A 99 4.60 5.45 -19.92
CA TYR A 99 4.04 6.71 -19.46
C TYR A 99 5.14 7.66 -18.93
N PRO A 100 5.14 8.95 -19.32
CA PRO A 100 6.11 9.91 -18.80
C PRO A 100 6.05 10.03 -17.27
N GLY A 101 7.20 9.93 -16.59
CA GLY A 101 7.26 10.00 -15.13
C GLY A 101 7.08 8.67 -14.40
N ALA A 102 6.68 7.59 -15.10
CA ALA A 102 6.43 6.30 -14.45
C ALA A 102 7.71 5.68 -13.87
N LYS A 103 8.83 5.74 -14.61
CA LYS A 103 10.11 5.18 -14.16
C LYS A 103 10.71 6.00 -13.03
N GLU A 104 10.66 7.33 -13.17
CA GLU A 104 11.12 8.28 -12.15
C GLU A 104 10.39 8.05 -10.83
N LEU A 105 9.06 7.90 -10.90
CA LEU A 105 8.22 7.59 -9.76
C LEU A 105 8.60 6.24 -9.11
N LEU A 106 8.75 5.18 -9.91
CA LEU A 106 9.11 3.86 -9.37
C LEU A 106 10.48 3.90 -8.68
N THR A 107 11.45 4.62 -9.24
CA THR A 107 12.76 4.80 -8.61
C THR A 107 12.67 5.61 -7.31
N GLU A 108 11.89 6.69 -7.28
CA GLU A 108 11.66 7.47 -6.05
C GLU A 108 11.01 6.64 -4.93
N LEU A 109 10.12 5.72 -5.31
CA LEU A 109 9.45 4.79 -4.42
C LEU A 109 10.29 3.53 -4.11
N ASN A 110 11.50 3.41 -4.65
CA ASN A 110 12.40 2.25 -4.53
C ASN A 110 11.83 0.92 -5.08
N TYR A 111 11.00 0.98 -6.13
CA TYR A 111 10.53 -0.20 -6.85
C TYR A 111 11.38 -0.57 -8.08
N CYS A 112 12.28 0.33 -8.54
CA CYS A 112 13.14 0.15 -9.72
C CYS A 112 14.50 0.84 -9.57
#